data_AF-A0A1F6T780-F1
#
_entry.id   AF-A0A1F6T780-F1
#
_cell.length_a   1.000
_cell.length_b   1.000
_cell.length_c   1.000
_cell.angle_alpha   90.00
_cell.angle_beta   90.00
_cell.angle_gamma   90.00
#
_symmetry.space_group_name_H-M   'P 1'
#
loop_
_entity.id
_entity.type
_entity.pdbx_description
1 polymer ?
#
loop_
_entity_poly.entity_id
_entity_poly.type
_entity_poly.pdbx_seq_one_letter_code
_entity_poly.pdbx_strand_id
1 'polypeptide(L)'
;MCAQQQQRIRRRADQSDAYAFFNLLTSPELLDQVESLLPEHRERLFPPTETLSMFLSQALSADRSCQRVVNETAVKRLIGGLPRTLLGTHTFSKDVQRQKIAPQWR
;
A
#
# COMPACT_ATOMS: atom_id res chain seq x y z
N MET A 1 -10.20 -20.78 5.91
CA MET A 1 -10.53 -20.27 4.55
C MET A 1 -10.48 -21.43 3.57
N CYS A 2 -11.53 -21.64 2.78
CA CYS A 2 -11.57 -22.69 1.75
C CYS A 2 -10.58 -22.40 0.61
N ALA A 3 -10.02 -23.43 -0.03
CA ALA A 3 -9.01 -23.29 -1.10
C ALA A 3 -9.49 -22.40 -2.27
N GLN A 4 -10.77 -22.47 -2.62
CA GLN A 4 -11.39 -21.65 -3.66
C GLN A 4 -11.40 -20.14 -3.30
N GLN A 5 -11.61 -19.81 -2.03
CA GLN A 5 -11.58 -18.43 -1.56
C GLN A 5 -10.17 -17.85 -1.64
N GLN A 6 -9.15 -18.64 -1.27
CA GLN A 6 -7.74 -18.24 -1.38
C GLN A 6 -7.33 -17.99 -2.83
N GLN A 7 -7.73 -18.86 -3.76
CA GLN A 7 -7.45 -18.67 -5.19
C GLN A 7 -8.09 -17.40 -5.74
N ARG A 8 -9.35 -17.12 -5.37
CA ARG A 8 -10.03 -15.88 -5.77
C ARG A 8 -9.32 -14.64 -5.23
N ILE A 9 -8.87 -14.67 -3.98
CA ILE A 9 -8.12 -13.56 -3.35
C ILE A 9 -6.80 -13.35 -4.09
N ARG A 10 -6.02 -14.42 -4.34
CA ARG A 10 -4.76 -14.33 -5.07
C ARG A 10 -4.93 -13.74 -6.47
N ARG A 11 -5.89 -14.27 -7.24
CA ARG A 11 -6.17 -13.75 -8.60
C ARG A 11 -6.53 -12.27 -8.57
N ARG A 12 -7.34 -11.84 -7.61
CA ARG A 12 -7.72 -10.43 -7.48
C ARG A 12 -6.53 -9.57 -7.05
N ALA A 13 -5.68 -10.09 -6.17
CA ALA A 13 -4.50 -9.37 -5.72
C ALA A 13 -3.45 -9.22 -6.84
N ASP A 14 -3.26 -10.24 -7.69
CA ASP A 14 -2.40 -10.17 -8.87
C ASP A 14 -2.87 -9.12 -9.89
N GLN A 15 -4.16 -8.77 -9.86
CA GLN A 15 -4.78 -7.78 -10.74
C GLN A 15 -4.93 -6.40 -10.08
N SER A 16 -4.49 -6.25 -8.83
CA SER A 16 -4.65 -5.02 -8.05
C SER A 16 -3.31 -4.29 -7.89
N ASP A 17 -3.33 -2.99 -8.18
CA ASP A 17 -2.22 -2.09 -7.94
C ASP A 17 -2.47 -1.18 -6.73
N ALA A 18 -1.52 -0.30 -6.41
CA ALA A 18 -1.61 0.59 -5.26
C ALA A 18 -2.85 1.53 -5.30
N TYR A 19 -3.37 1.88 -6.48
CA TYR A 19 -4.59 2.71 -6.59
C TYR A 19 -5.84 1.89 -6.31
N ALA A 20 -5.89 0.64 -6.79
CA ALA A 20 -7.00 -0.26 -6.50
C ALA A 20 -7.15 -0.48 -4.98
N PHE A 21 -6.03 -0.65 -4.27
CA PHE A 21 -6.04 -0.73 -2.81
C PHE A 21 -6.35 0.60 -2.14
N PHE A 22 -5.86 1.72 -2.67
CA PHE A 22 -6.18 3.04 -2.12
C PHE A 22 -7.68 3.30 -2.15
N ASN A 23 -8.32 3.10 -3.31
CA ASN A 23 -9.77 3.27 -3.48
C ASN A 23 -10.58 2.35 -2.56
N LEU A 24 -10.08 1.14 -2.29
CA LEU A 24 -10.71 0.22 -1.36
C LEU A 24 -10.56 0.71 0.09
N LEU A 25 -9.37 1.14 0.50
CA LEU A 25 -9.12 1.65 1.85
C LEU A 25 -9.85 2.97 2.14
N THR A 26 -10.15 3.76 1.11
CA THR A 26 -10.94 4.99 1.21
C THR A 26 -12.41 4.78 0.86
N SER A 27 -12.88 3.53 0.78
CA SER A 27 -14.30 3.25 0.55
C SER A 27 -15.11 3.54 1.82
N PRO A 28 -16.42 3.84 1.72
CA PRO A 28 -17.26 4.10 2.89
C PRO A 28 -17.24 2.99 3.93
N GLU A 29 -17.01 1.75 3.52
CA GLU A 29 -16.98 0.58 4.40
C GLU A 29 -15.70 0.46 5.23
N LEU A 30 -14.59 1.07 4.79
CA LEU A 30 -13.27 0.89 5.38
C LEU A 30 -12.63 2.18 5.89
N LEU A 31 -13.04 3.34 5.36
CA LEU A 31 -12.40 4.62 5.67
C LEU A 31 -12.38 4.90 7.17
N ASP A 32 -13.53 4.84 7.84
CA ASP A 32 -13.65 5.11 9.28
C ASP A 32 -12.74 4.18 10.11
N GLN A 33 -12.66 2.91 9.71
CA GLN A 33 -11.81 1.94 10.39
C GLN A 33 -10.33 2.26 10.17
N VAL A 34 -9.93 2.57 8.94
CA VAL A 34 -8.54 2.93 8.61
C VAL A 34 -8.13 4.16 9.40
N GLU A 35 -8.95 5.22 9.38
CA GLU A 35 -8.68 6.46 10.11
C GLU A 35 -8.58 6.24 11.62
N SER A 36 -9.44 5.39 12.21
CA SER A 36 -9.38 5.07 13.64
C SER A 36 -8.08 4.37 14.07
N LEU A 37 -7.38 3.72 13.14
CA LEU A 37 -6.13 2.99 13.39
C LEU A 37 -4.89 3.81 13.00
N LEU A 38 -5.06 5.00 12.40
CA LEU A 38 -3.94 5.85 12.08
C LEU A 38 -3.42 6.53 13.36
N PRO A 39 -2.14 6.33 13.73
CA PRO A 39 -1.55 7.12 14.78
C PRO A 39 -1.49 8.59 14.35
N GLU A 40 -1.26 9.48 15.32
CA GLU A 40 -0.94 10.88 15.02
C GLU A 40 0.22 10.92 14.01
N HIS A 41 -0.05 11.43 12.82
CA HIS A 41 0.87 11.41 11.70
C HIS A 41 1.07 12.82 11.17
N ARG A 42 2.27 13.08 10.69
CA ARG A 42 2.53 14.28 9.90
C ARG A 42 2.15 14.01 8.46
N GLU A 43 1.52 14.99 7.83
CA GLU A 43 1.35 15.06 6.38
C GLU A 43 2.73 14.95 5.70
N ARG A 44 3.04 13.76 5.20
CA ARG A 44 4.23 13.48 4.40
C ARG A 44 3.84 13.51 2.93
N LEU A 45 4.85 13.53 2.07
CA LEU A 45 4.69 13.46 0.61
C LEU A 45 3.79 12.30 0.14
N PHE A 46 3.78 11.19 0.90
CA PHE A 46 2.81 10.11 0.80
C PHE A 46 1.99 10.03 2.09
N PRO A 47 0.66 10.27 2.07
CA PRO A 47 -0.20 10.07 3.23
C PRO A 47 -0.14 8.60 3.72
N PRO A 48 -0.47 8.33 5.00
CA PRO A 48 -0.42 6.98 5.54
C PRO A 48 -1.24 5.97 4.74
N THR A 49 -2.44 6.35 4.30
CA THR A 49 -3.34 5.48 3.51
C THR A 49 -2.74 5.12 2.14
N GLU A 50 -2.04 6.06 1.51
CA GLU A 50 -1.34 5.80 0.25
C GLU A 50 -0.10 4.92 0.45
N THR A 51 0.62 5.11 1.55
CA THR A 51 1.74 4.25 1.91
C THR A 51 1.27 2.81 2.18
N LEU A 52 0.14 2.65 2.87
CA LEU A 52 -0.49 1.36 3.13
C LEU A 52 -0.94 0.67 1.83
N SER A 53 -1.50 1.43 0.88
CA SER A 53 -1.95 0.86 -0.40
C SER A 53 -0.78 0.35 -1.25
N MET A 54 0.34 1.10 -1.28
CA MET A 54 1.58 0.65 -1.91
C MET A 54 2.13 -0.61 -1.24
N PHE A 55 2.11 -0.68 0.09
CA PHE A 55 2.54 -1.86 0.83
C PHE A 55 1.70 -3.10 0.48
N LEU A 56 0.37 -2.97 0.40
CA LEU A 56 -0.52 -4.07 0.03
C LEU A 56 -0.25 -4.56 -1.39
N SER A 57 -0.06 -3.64 -2.34
CA SER A 57 0.30 -3.99 -3.72
C SER A 57 1.63 -4.73 -3.80
N GLN A 58 2.64 -4.30 -3.04
CA GLN A 58 3.92 -5.00 -2.98
C GLN A 58 3.76 -6.38 -2.33
N ALA A 59 3.16 -6.46 -1.15
CA ALA A 59 3.09 -7.69 -0.35
C ALA A 59 2.32 -8.81 -1.07
N LEU A 60 1.29 -8.44 -1.84
CA LEU A 60 0.41 -9.37 -2.51
C LEU A 60 0.79 -9.67 -3.96
N SER A 61 1.73 -8.92 -4.55
CA SER A 61 2.24 -9.22 -5.89
C SER A 61 3.18 -10.44 -5.87
N ALA A 62 3.18 -11.20 -6.96
CA ALA A 62 4.08 -12.34 -7.16
C ALA A 62 5.57 -11.97 -7.07
N ASP A 63 5.97 -10.79 -7.55
CA ASP A 63 7.37 -10.34 -7.58
C ASP A 63 7.82 -9.60 -6.30
N ARG A 64 6.86 -9.15 -5.49
CA ARG A 64 7.05 -8.32 -4.29
C ARG A 64 8.01 -7.14 -4.49
N SER A 65 8.08 -6.61 -5.71
CA SER A 65 9.04 -5.57 -6.09
C SER A 65 8.63 -4.20 -5.57
N CYS A 66 9.37 -3.71 -4.57
CA CYS A 66 9.22 -2.34 -4.06
C CYS A 66 9.45 -1.30 -5.17
N GLN A 67 10.49 -1.48 -5.98
CA GLN A 67 10.81 -0.56 -7.08
C GLN A 67 9.66 -0.42 -8.07
N ARG A 68 9.06 -1.56 -8.44
CA ARG A 68 7.96 -1.56 -9.39
C ARG A 68 6.77 -0.75 -8.85
N VAL A 69 6.38 -1.00 -7.61
CA VAL A 69 5.27 -0.27 -6.96
C VAL A 69 5.57 1.24 -6.86
N VAL A 70 6.79 1.62 -6.47
CA VAL A 70 7.19 3.04 -6.41
C VAL A 70 7.11 3.70 -7.78
N ASN A 71 7.60 3.03 -8.83
CA ASN A 71 7.57 3.54 -10.20
C ASN A 71 6.13 3.71 -10.71
N GLU A 72 5.28 2.70 -10.51
CA GLU A 72 3.87 2.75 -10.89
C GLU A 72 3.14 3.90 -10.20
N THR A 73 3.34 4.09 -8.89
CA THR A 73 2.73 5.20 -8.14
C THR A 73 3.25 6.55 -8.63
N ALA A 74 4.55 6.68 -8.91
CA ALA A 74 5.13 7.92 -9.45
C ALA A 74 4.54 8.28 -10.82
N VAL A 75 4.35 7.30 -11.72
CA VAL A 75 3.67 7.50 -13.01
C VAL A 75 2.23 7.97 -12.81
N LYS A 76 1.48 7.35 -11.89
CA LYS A 76 0.09 7.72 -11.62
C LYS A 76 -0.06 9.10 -11.01
N ARG A 77 0.84 9.47 -10.09
CA ARG A 77 0.93 10.84 -9.58
C ARG A 77 1.17 11.86 -10.69
N LEU A 78 2.11 11.56 -11.59
CA LEU A 78 2.41 12.42 -12.73
C LEU A 78 1.19 12.61 -13.64
N ILE A 79 0.47 11.52 -13.94
CA ILE A 79 -0.79 11.57 -14.71
C ILE A 79 -1.86 12.37 -13.95
N GLY A 80 -1.95 12.22 -12.63
CA GLY A 80 -2.89 12.93 -11.76
C GLY A 80 -2.51 14.38 -11.45
N GLY A 81 -1.44 14.92 -12.03
CA GLY A 81 -0.99 16.30 -11.78
C GLY A 81 -0.40 16.54 -10.38
N LEU A 82 -0.10 15.47 -9.63
CA LEU A 82 0.50 15.55 -8.31
C LEU A 82 2.02 15.80 -8.43
N PRO A 83 2.64 16.46 -7.43
CA PRO A 83 4.06 16.79 -7.46
C PRO A 83 4.94 15.55 -7.63
N ARG A 84 6.00 15.68 -8.44
CA ARG A 84 6.97 14.61 -8.66
C ARG A 84 7.64 14.22 -7.35
N THR A 85 7.70 12.93 -7.10
CA THR A 85 8.40 12.37 -5.95
C THR A 85 9.85 12.09 -6.34
N LEU A 86 10.81 12.81 -5.75
CA LEU A 86 12.25 12.55 -5.89
C LEU A 86 12.70 11.62 -4.76
N LEU A 87 12.07 10.46 -4.57
CA LEU A 87 12.50 9.50 -3.55
C LEU A 87 13.01 8.23 -4.21
N GLY A 88 14.33 8.07 -4.17
CA GLY A 88 14.99 6.81 -4.50
C GLY A 88 14.43 5.67 -3.63
N THR A 89 14.28 4.52 -4.26
CA THR A 89 13.77 3.22 -3.81
C THR A 89 14.22 2.76 -2.42
N HIS A 90 15.30 3.34 -1.89
CA HIS A 90 15.97 2.91 -0.67
C HIS A 90 15.20 3.25 0.62
N THR A 91 14.28 4.22 0.62
CA THR A 91 13.55 4.62 1.85
C THR A 91 12.27 3.81 2.05
N PHE A 92 11.43 3.64 1.02
CA PHE A 92 10.20 2.85 1.11
C PHE A 92 10.48 1.39 1.51
N SER A 93 11.51 0.76 0.92
CA SER A 93 11.89 -0.62 1.24
C SER A 93 12.33 -0.82 2.70
N LYS A 94 12.86 0.23 3.36
CA LYS A 94 13.24 0.18 4.78
C LYS A 94 12.02 0.28 5.69
N ASP A 95 11.04 1.09 5.33
CA ASP A 95 9.78 1.22 6.11
C ASP A 95 8.98 -0.10 6.07
N VAL A 96 8.92 -0.76 4.91
CA VAL A 96 8.35 -2.10 4.75
C VAL A 96 9.08 -3.15 5.61
N GLN A 97 10.41 -3.10 5.69
CA GLN A 97 11.19 -4.00 6.57
C GLN A 97 10.97 -3.69 8.06
N ARG A 98 10.77 -2.41 8.42
CA ARG A 98 10.50 -1.99 9.80
C ARG A 98 9.08 -2.36 10.26
N GLN A 99 8.14 -2.54 9.33
CA GLN A 99 6.79 -3.05 9.58
C GLN A 99 6.74 -4.59 9.72
N LYS A 100 7.88 -5.31 9.71
CA LYS A 100 7.92 -6.69 10.18
C LYS A 100 7.77 -6.72 11.70
N ILE A 101 6.53 -6.96 12.13
CA ILE A 101 6.15 -7.61 13.40
C ILE A 101 6.98 -7.11 14.60
N ALA A 102 6.54 -6.03 15.26
CA ALA A 102 6.78 -5.90 16.69
C ALA A 102 5.79 -6.86 17.38
N PRO A 103 6.24 -7.97 17.99
CA PRO A 103 5.35 -8.87 18.69
C PRO A 103 5.12 -8.27 20.07
N GLN A 104 4.00 -7.57 20.26
CA GLN A 104 3.48 -7.31 21.59
C GLN A 104 1.98 -7.57 21.64
N TRP A 105 1.63 -8.85 21.45
CA TRP A 105 0.45 -9.42 22.10
C TRP A 105 0.93 -10.01 23.43
N ARG A 106 0.79 -9.24 24.50
CA ARG A 106 0.58 -9.75 25.86
C ARG A 106 -0.69 -9.13 26.39
#